data_AF-A0A1D6FU92-F1
#
_entry.id   AF-A0A1D6FU92-F1
#
_cell.length_a   1.000
_cell.length_b   1.000
_cell.length_c   1.000
_cell.angle_alpha   90.00
_cell.angle_beta   90.00
_cell.angle_gamma   90.00
#
_symmetry.space_group_name_H-M   'P 1'
#
loop_
_entity.id
_entity.type
_entity.pdbx_description
1 polymer ?
#
loop_
_entity_poly.entity_id
_entity_poly.type
_entity_poly.pdbx_seq_one_letter_code
_entity_poly.pdbx_strand_id
1 'polypeptide(L)'
;MDASYRRAGTGSGSAPRSVEDIYKDYRSRRSAILRALTHDVEEFYALCDPEKENLCLYGYANEAWEVALPAEEVPTELPEPALGINFARDGMNRGDWLALVAVHSDSWLVSVAFYYAARLNRSDRYDTIPSLPVSPAVTSASWCAVCAH
;
A
#
# COMPACT_ATOMS: atom_id res chain seq x y z
N MET A 1 -0.56 12.05 15.26
CA MET A 1 -1.42 10.86 15.40
C MET A 1 -0.53 9.64 15.59
N ASP A 2 -0.90 8.71 16.46
CA ASP A 2 -0.10 7.52 16.82
C ASP A 2 -0.19 6.42 15.74
N ALA A 3 0.92 5.72 15.47
CA ALA A 3 1.07 4.62 14.51
C ALA A 3 0.18 3.40 14.82
N SER A 4 -0.40 3.34 16.02
CA SER A 4 -1.32 2.28 16.45
C SER A 4 -2.56 2.12 15.54
N TYR A 5 -3.02 3.16 14.85
CA TYR A 5 -4.14 3.04 13.90
C TYR A 5 -3.77 2.29 12.61
N ARG A 6 -2.48 2.23 12.26
CA ARG A 6 -1.99 1.48 11.10
C ARG A 6 -2.27 -0.03 11.22
N ARG A 7 -2.60 -0.50 12.43
CA ARG A 7 -3.08 -1.87 12.73
C ARG A 7 -4.52 -2.16 12.31
N ALA A 8 -5.38 -1.16 12.10
CA ALA A 8 -6.83 -1.38 12.08
C ALA A 8 -7.34 -2.01 10.77
N GLY A 9 -7.22 -3.33 10.68
CA GLY A 9 -8.03 -4.20 9.82
C GLY A 9 -9.18 -4.81 10.62
N THR A 10 -10.41 -4.48 10.21
CA THR A 10 -11.69 -5.07 10.66
C THR A 10 -11.87 -5.30 12.16
N GLY A 11 -12.54 -4.38 12.87
CA GLY A 11 -13.38 -4.66 14.06
C GLY A 11 -12.74 -5.23 15.34
N SER A 12 -11.48 -5.64 15.32
CA SER A 12 -10.73 -6.17 16.47
C SER A 12 -9.26 -5.88 16.16
N GLY A 13 -8.58 -5.07 16.97
CA GLY A 13 -7.21 -4.58 16.74
C GLY A 13 -6.09 -5.64 16.79
N SER A 14 -6.31 -6.83 16.22
CA SER A 14 -5.38 -7.95 16.16
C SER A 14 -4.95 -8.22 14.71
N ALA A 15 -3.65 -8.47 14.51
CA ALA A 15 -3.09 -8.82 13.20
C ALA A 15 -3.79 -10.05 12.57
N PRO A 16 -3.98 -10.10 11.23
CA PRO A 16 -4.50 -11.25 10.49
C PRO A 16 -3.75 -12.55 10.81
N ARG A 17 -4.46 -13.68 10.93
CA ARG A 17 -3.87 -14.98 11.33
C ARG A 17 -4.22 -16.17 10.45
N SER A 18 -5.05 -15.98 9.42
CA SER A 18 -5.37 -17.00 8.40
C SER A 18 -5.04 -16.48 7.01
N VAL A 19 -4.99 -17.39 6.02
CA VAL A 19 -4.81 -17.02 4.61
C VAL A 19 -5.92 -16.09 4.15
N GLU A 20 -7.17 -16.37 4.53
CA GLU A 20 -8.35 -15.59 4.18
C GLU A 20 -8.30 -14.19 4.80
N ASP A 21 -7.91 -14.06 6.07
CA ASP A 21 -7.81 -12.77 6.74
C ASP A 21 -6.69 -11.92 6.15
N ILE A 22 -5.55 -12.54 5.80
CA ILE A 22 -4.42 -11.86 5.13
C ILE A 22 -4.84 -11.38 3.75
N TYR A 23 -5.54 -12.22 2.98
CA TYR A 23 -6.03 -11.84 1.67
C TYR A 23 -7.05 -10.70 1.75
N LYS A 24 -7.94 -10.72 2.76
CA LYS A 24 -8.89 -9.65 3.02
C LYS A 24 -8.19 -8.33 3.38
N ASP A 25 -7.21 -8.36 4.28
CA ASP A 25 -6.38 -7.18 4.62
C ASP A 25 -5.68 -6.62 3.37
N TYR A 26 -5.02 -7.48 2.59
CA TYR A 26 -4.38 -7.10 1.32
C TYR A 26 -5.37 -6.42 0.36
N ARG A 27 -6.55 -7.01 0.16
CA ARG A 27 -7.58 -6.48 -0.74
C ARG A 27 -8.08 -5.10 -0.30
N SER A 28 -8.34 -4.91 1.00
CA SER A 28 -8.81 -3.62 1.51
C SER A 28 -7.74 -2.54 1.40
N ARG A 29 -6.48 -2.84 1.74
CA ARG A 29 -5.36 -1.89 1.55
C ARG A 29 -5.14 -1.57 0.07
N ARG A 30 -5.21 -2.57 -0.82
CA ARG A 30 -5.12 -2.37 -2.27
C ARG A 30 -6.25 -1.49 -2.79
N SER A 31 -7.47 -1.67 -2.29
CA SER A 31 -8.62 -0.81 -2.63
C SER A 31 -8.34 0.65 -2.28
N ALA A 32 -7.79 0.90 -1.08
CA ALA A 32 -7.42 2.24 -0.64
C ALA A 32 -6.37 2.91 -1.55
N ILE A 33 -5.30 2.18 -1.87
CA ILE A 33 -4.23 2.66 -2.76
C ILE A 33 -4.78 2.95 -4.16
N LEU A 34 -5.58 2.04 -4.71
CA LEU A 34 -6.19 2.25 -6.01
C LEU A 34 -7.07 3.49 -6.03
N ARG A 35 -7.87 3.71 -4.97
CA ARG A 35 -8.71 4.90 -4.84
C ARG A 35 -7.86 6.18 -4.82
N ALA A 36 -6.77 6.21 -4.05
CA ALA A 36 -5.83 7.34 -4.02
C ALA A 36 -5.24 7.66 -5.40
N LEU A 37 -4.87 6.64 -6.17
CA LEU A 37 -4.21 6.78 -7.47
C LEU A 37 -5.17 6.93 -8.66
N THR A 38 -6.49 6.88 -8.44
CA THR A 38 -7.50 7.00 -9.50
C THR A 38 -8.56 8.05 -9.14
N HIS A 39 -9.49 7.71 -8.25
CA HIS A 39 -10.63 8.55 -7.91
C HIS A 39 -10.23 9.82 -7.15
N ASP A 40 -9.27 9.71 -6.24
CA ASP A 40 -8.83 10.81 -5.38
C ASP A 40 -7.47 11.38 -5.83
N VAL A 41 -7.10 11.17 -7.09
CA VAL A 41 -5.75 11.47 -7.61
C VAL A 41 -5.36 12.95 -7.45
N GLU A 42 -6.32 13.87 -7.54
CA GLU A 42 -6.05 15.30 -7.34
C GLU A 42 -5.75 15.62 -5.88
N GLU A 43 -6.48 15.01 -4.94
CA GLU A 43 -6.22 15.18 -3.50
C GLU A 43 -4.86 14.58 -3.14
N PHE A 44 -4.59 13.36 -3.62
CA PHE A 44 -3.31 12.69 -3.43
C PHE A 44 -2.14 13.51 -3.98
N TYR A 45 -2.26 14.03 -5.21
CA TYR A 45 -1.23 14.85 -5.85
C TYR A 45 -0.95 16.15 -5.06
N ALA A 46 -2.01 16.80 -4.59
CA ALA A 46 -1.90 18.03 -3.80
C ALA A 46 -1.24 17.81 -2.43
N LEU A 47 -1.50 16.66 -1.79
CA LEU A 47 -0.88 16.31 -0.51
C LEU A 47 0.62 15.99 -0.63
N CYS A 48 1.06 15.46 -1.78
CA CYS A 48 2.45 15.10 -2.08
C CYS A 48 3.33 16.32 -2.42
N ASP A 49 3.37 17.31 -1.54
CA ASP A 49 4.17 18.53 -1.71
C ASP A 49 5.69 18.24 -1.66
N PRO A 50 6.47 18.54 -2.71
CA PRO A 50 7.92 18.33 -2.75
C PRO A 50 8.70 19.18 -1.74
N GLU A 51 8.11 20.27 -1.24
CA GLU A 51 8.74 21.13 -0.23
C GLU A 51 8.58 20.59 1.20
N LYS A 52 7.78 19.53 1.38
CA LYS A 52 7.66 18.82 2.66
C LYS A 52 8.76 17.77 2.80
N GLU A 53 8.98 17.35 4.04
CA GLU A 53 9.79 16.17 4.36
C GLU A 53 9.31 14.92 3.60
N ASN A 54 10.13 13.87 3.57
CA ASN A 54 9.88 12.70 2.74
C ASN A 54 8.57 11.99 3.15
N LEU A 55 7.58 12.04 2.26
CA LEU A 55 6.25 11.48 2.49
C LEU A 55 6.14 10.05 1.97
N CYS A 56 5.19 9.31 2.53
CA CYS A 56 4.79 7.97 2.16
C CYS A 56 3.29 7.93 1.83
N LEU A 57 2.87 7.01 0.96
CA LEU A 57 1.46 6.66 0.76
C LEU A 57 1.14 5.39 1.56
N TYR A 58 0.18 5.48 2.47
CA TYR A 58 -0.34 4.37 3.27
C TYR A 58 -1.72 3.93 2.80
N GLY A 59 -1.93 2.62 2.71
CA GLY A 59 -3.23 1.98 2.54
C GLY A 59 -3.61 1.19 3.80
N TYR A 60 -4.84 1.37 4.27
CA TYR A 60 -5.36 0.75 5.48
C TYR A 60 -6.40 -0.31 5.19
N ALA A 61 -6.54 -1.26 6.11
CA ALA A 61 -7.47 -2.37 5.96
C ALA A 61 -8.94 -2.00 6.23
N ASN A 62 -9.20 -0.74 6.60
CA ASN A 62 -10.53 -0.12 6.56
C ASN A 62 -10.80 0.62 5.23
N GLU A 63 -9.96 0.43 4.22
CA GLU A 63 -10.06 1.05 2.88
C GLU A 63 -9.81 2.57 2.85
N ALA A 64 -9.31 3.13 3.96
CA ALA A 64 -8.76 4.47 3.99
C ALA A 64 -7.33 4.49 3.44
N TRP A 65 -6.93 5.62 2.85
CA TRP A 65 -5.56 5.91 2.47
C TRP A 65 -5.10 7.19 3.15
N GLU A 66 -3.79 7.39 3.26
CA GLU A 66 -3.20 8.59 3.87
C GLU A 66 -1.82 8.89 3.27
N VAL A 67 -1.50 10.18 3.13
CA VAL A 67 -0.14 10.65 2.88
C VAL A 67 0.45 11.18 4.18
N ALA A 68 1.49 10.55 4.68
CA ALA A 68 2.08 10.87 5.98
C ALA A 68 3.59 10.64 6.00
N LEU A 69 4.27 11.20 7.01
CA LEU A 69 5.65 10.87 7.32
C LEU A 69 5.77 9.40 7.76
N PRO A 70 6.94 8.77 7.54
CA PRO A 70 7.21 7.44 8.06
C PRO A 70 7.05 7.39 9.58
N ALA A 71 6.78 6.21 10.13
CA ALA A 71 6.76 6.06 11.59
C ALA A 71 8.13 6.42 12.20
N GLU A 72 8.14 7.18 13.30
CA GLU A 72 9.38 7.50 14.03
C GLU A 72 9.90 6.33 14.88
N GLU A 73 9.03 5.38 15.25
CA GLU A 73 9.38 4.26 16.12
C GLU A 73 10.26 3.23 15.41
N VAL A 74 11.32 2.76 16.10
CA VAL A 74 12.25 1.74 15.58
C VAL A 74 12.35 0.57 16.57
N PRO A 75 12.09 -0.69 16.16
CA PRO A 75 11.59 -1.12 14.85
C PRO A 75 10.07 -0.93 14.71
N THR A 76 9.60 -0.60 13.51
CA THR A 76 8.18 -0.56 13.19
C THR A 76 7.59 -1.97 13.16
N GLU A 77 6.30 -2.11 13.45
CA GLU A 77 5.64 -3.41 13.44
C GLU A 77 5.43 -3.96 12.02
N LEU A 78 5.09 -3.11 11.06
CA LEU A 78 4.89 -3.51 9.66
C LEU A 78 6.01 -2.97 8.77
N PRO A 79 6.27 -3.61 7.62
CA PRO A 79 7.11 -3.03 6.59
C PRO A 79 6.66 -1.60 6.26
N GLU A 80 7.60 -0.67 6.13
CA GLU A 80 7.30 0.70 5.74
C GLU A 80 7.12 0.81 4.21
N PRO A 81 6.20 1.64 3.73
CA PRO A 81 6.05 1.96 2.30
C PRO A 81 7.25 2.76 1.77
N ALA A 82 7.27 3.00 0.46
CA ALA A 82 8.32 3.80 -0.17
C ALA A 82 8.32 5.25 0.37
N LEU A 83 9.49 5.67 0.83
CA LEU A 83 9.74 6.99 1.40
C LEU A 83 10.13 8.00 0.31
N GLY A 84 9.58 9.21 0.40
CA GLY A 84 9.95 10.33 -0.47
C GLY A 84 9.23 10.31 -1.81
N ILE A 85 8.02 9.76 -1.88
CA ILE A 85 7.23 9.73 -3.13
C ILE A 85 6.95 11.13 -3.69
N ASN A 86 6.94 12.15 -2.82
CA ASN A 86 6.74 13.55 -3.19
C ASN A 86 7.94 14.17 -3.93
N PHE A 87 9.15 13.64 -3.77
CA PHE A 87 10.36 14.27 -4.32
C PHE A 87 10.40 14.27 -5.86
N ALA A 88 9.91 13.20 -6.48
CA ALA A 88 9.90 13.05 -7.94
C ALA A 88 8.67 13.66 -8.62
N ARG A 89 7.68 14.17 -7.85
CA ARG A 89 6.36 14.56 -8.37
C ARG A 89 6.44 15.60 -9.49
N ASP A 90 7.27 16.63 -9.32
CA ASP A 90 7.39 17.74 -10.26
C ASP A 90 8.55 17.55 -11.26
N GLY A 91 9.37 16.51 -11.07
CA GLY A 91 10.53 16.20 -11.89
C GLY A 91 10.27 15.24 -13.05
N MET A 92 9.04 14.70 -13.18
CA MET A 92 8.68 13.76 -14.23
C MET A 92 7.23 13.93 -14.71
N ASN A 93 6.85 13.26 -15.79
CA ASN A 93 5.46 13.27 -16.25
C ASN A 93 4.54 12.71 -15.16
N ARG A 94 3.35 13.32 -14.98
CA ARG A 94 2.40 12.94 -13.94
C ARG A 94 2.01 11.46 -14.02
N GLY A 95 1.77 10.92 -15.21
CA GLY A 95 1.45 9.50 -15.41
C GLY A 95 2.61 8.58 -15.02
N ASP A 96 3.85 8.97 -15.37
CA ASP A 96 5.05 8.21 -14.99
C ASP A 96 5.28 8.24 -13.46
N TRP A 97 5.01 9.38 -12.82
CA TRP A 97 5.07 9.50 -11.36
C TRP A 97 4.02 8.61 -10.68
N LEU A 98 2.77 8.64 -11.15
CA LEU A 98 1.71 7.76 -10.65
C LEU A 98 2.06 6.28 -10.84
N ALA A 99 2.63 5.91 -11.99
CA ALA A 99 3.09 4.55 -12.27
C ALA A 99 4.25 4.13 -11.36
N LEU A 100 5.16 5.05 -11.01
CA LEU A 100 6.22 4.79 -10.05
C LEU A 100 5.64 4.52 -8.65
N VAL A 101 4.75 5.39 -8.17
CA VAL A 101 4.07 5.22 -6.86
C VAL A 101 3.28 3.91 -6.83
N ALA A 102 2.62 3.55 -7.92
CA ALA A 102 1.90 2.30 -8.10
C ALA A 102 2.77 1.06 -7.86
N VAL A 103 3.91 0.98 -8.56
CA VAL A 103 4.84 -0.16 -8.47
C VAL A 103 5.41 -0.30 -7.05
N HIS A 104 5.76 0.82 -6.42
CA HIS A 104 6.21 0.82 -5.03
C HIS A 104 5.11 0.37 -4.06
N SER A 105 3.87 0.80 -4.30
CA SER A 105 2.73 0.42 -3.46
C SER A 105 2.39 -1.06 -3.59
N ASP A 106 2.41 -1.63 -4.80
CA ASP A 106 2.22 -3.07 -5.02
C ASP A 106 3.28 -3.90 -4.28
N SER A 107 4.55 -3.46 -4.35
CA SER A 107 5.66 -4.11 -3.64
C SER A 107 5.47 -4.07 -2.12
N TRP A 108 5.01 -2.93 -1.60
CA TRP A 108 4.73 -2.77 -0.17
C TRP A 108 3.56 -3.65 0.29
N LEU A 109 2.46 -3.69 -0.44
CA LEU A 109 1.29 -4.52 -0.12
C LEU A 109 1.66 -6.02 -0.06
N VAL A 110 2.48 -6.49 -0.99
CA VAL A 110 3.01 -7.86 -0.96
C VAL A 110 3.88 -8.08 0.28
N SER A 111 4.78 -7.14 0.60
CA SER A 111 5.63 -7.22 1.79
C SER A 111 4.81 -7.32 3.08
N VAL A 112 3.75 -6.52 3.23
CA VAL A 112 2.83 -6.57 4.38
C VAL A 112 2.10 -7.91 4.45
N ALA A 113 1.58 -8.43 3.34
CA ALA A 113 0.91 -9.73 3.31
C ALA A 113 1.85 -10.87 3.74
N PHE A 114 3.09 -10.86 3.26
CA PHE A 114 4.11 -11.84 3.64
C PHE A 114 4.59 -11.69 5.09
N TYR A 115 4.65 -10.47 5.61
CA TYR A 115 4.94 -10.23 7.02
C TYR A 115 3.93 -10.95 7.92
N TYR A 116 2.64 -10.84 7.63
CA TYR A 116 1.62 -11.58 8.37
C TYR A 116 1.71 -13.10 8.12
N ALA A 117 1.96 -13.51 6.87
CA ALA A 117 2.09 -14.92 6.51
C ALA A 117 3.32 -15.60 7.14
N ALA A 118 4.30 -14.85 7.62
CA ALA A 118 5.50 -15.41 8.26
C ALA A 118 5.18 -16.30 9.48
N ARG A 119 4.02 -16.07 10.12
CA ARG A 119 3.55 -16.83 11.29
C ARG A 119 2.71 -18.06 10.92
N LEU A 120 2.39 -18.23 9.64
CA LEU A 120 1.65 -19.39 9.13
C LEU A 120 2.56 -20.61 8.96
N ASN A 121 1.96 -21.80 8.96
CA ASN A 121 2.68 -23.04 8.68
C ASN A 121 3.16 -23.08 7.21
N ARG A 122 4.03 -24.04 6.86
CA ARG A 122 4.61 -24.11 5.50
C ARG A 122 3.54 -24.24 4.40
N SER A 123 2.49 -25.04 4.61
CA SER A 123 1.43 -25.28 3.62
C SER A 123 0.61 -24.01 3.37
N ASP A 124 0.16 -23.36 4.43
CA ASP A 124 -0.65 -22.14 4.38
C ASP A 124 0.10 -20.96 3.71
N ARG A 125 1.43 -20.91 3.87
CA ARG A 125 2.27 -19.92 3.17
C ARG A 125 2.25 -20.10 1.66
N TYR A 126 2.21 -21.33 1.16
CA TYR A 126 2.11 -21.58 -0.28
C TYR A 126 0.70 -21.29 -0.82
N ASP A 127 -0.35 -21.40 -0.02
CA ASP A 127 -1.73 -21.05 -0.43
C ASP A 127 -1.98 -19.52 -0.45
N THR A 128 -1.19 -18.77 0.32
CA THR A 128 -1.21 -17.29 0.30
C THR A 128 -0.68 -16.73 -1.02
N ILE A 129 0.27 -17.41 -1.68
CA ILE A 129 0.93 -16.89 -2.89
C ILE A 129 0.01 -16.89 -4.14
N PRO A 130 -0.76 -17.96 -4.44
CA PRO A 130 -1.72 -17.98 -5.54
C PRO A 130 -2.91 -17.05 -5.35
N SER A 131 -3.30 -16.78 -4.09
CA SER A 131 -4.44 -15.91 -3.80
C SER A 131 -4.10 -14.44 -3.99
N LEU A 132 -2.86 -14.03 -3.72
CA LEU A 132 -2.38 -12.69 -4.05
C LEU A 132 -2.26 -12.51 -5.57
N PRO A 133 -2.76 -11.41 -6.15
CA PRO A 133 -2.60 -11.10 -7.56
C PRO A 133 -1.18 -10.60 -7.84
N VAL A 134 -0.16 -11.42 -7.61
CA VAL A 134 1.27 -11.14 -7.85
C VAL A 134 1.69 -11.34 -9.32
N SER A 135 0.74 -11.61 -10.21
CA SER A 135 1.05 -11.80 -11.63
C SER A 135 1.54 -10.47 -12.23
N PRO A 136 2.69 -10.46 -12.93
CA PRO A 136 3.16 -9.27 -13.65
C PRO A 136 2.14 -8.74 -14.67
N ALA A 137 1.11 -9.53 -15.04
CA ALA A 137 0.01 -9.12 -15.92
C ALA A 137 -1.08 -8.28 -15.22
N VAL A 138 -1.15 -8.23 -13.88
CA VAL A 138 -2.10 -7.37 -13.14
C VAL A 138 -1.69 -5.89 -13.19
N THR A 139 -0.46 -5.62 -13.64
CA THR A 139 0.02 -4.29 -14.08
C THR A 139 -0.69 -3.74 -15.32
N SER A 140 -1.57 -4.50 -15.97
CA SER A 140 -2.24 -4.06 -17.20
C SER A 140 -3.61 -3.46 -16.94
N ALA A 141 -4.61 -4.17 -16.42
CA ALA A 141 -5.99 -3.65 -16.48
C ALA A 141 -6.32 -2.53 -15.48
N SER A 142 -5.94 -2.67 -14.19
CA SER A 142 -6.20 -1.63 -13.19
C SER A 142 -5.23 -0.45 -13.29
N TRP A 143 -3.99 -0.72 -13.73
CA TRP A 143 -2.96 0.30 -13.85
C TRP A 143 -2.96 1.00 -15.22
N CYS A 144 -3.50 0.38 -16.28
CA CYS A 144 -3.85 1.13 -17.50
C CYS A 144 -4.79 2.30 -17.21
N ALA A 145 -5.70 2.17 -16.24
CA ALA A 145 -6.56 3.28 -15.84
C ALA A 145 -5.80 4.42 -15.13
N VAL A 146 -4.74 4.07 -14.38
CA VAL A 146 -3.85 5.03 -13.70
C VAL A 146 -2.96 5.75 -14.71
N CYS A 147 -2.46 5.07 -15.74
CA CYS A 147 -1.66 5.69 -16.80
C CYS A 147 -2.50 6.34 -17.92
N ALA A 148 -3.82 6.20 -17.92
CA ALA A 148 -4.73 6.77 -18.94
C ALA A 148 -5.29 8.16 -18.58
N HIS A 149 -4.94 8.70 -17.40
CA HIS A 149 -5.25 10.07 -16.96
C HIS A 149 -3.94 10.87 -16.85
#